data_AF-A0A847C4L6-F1
#
_entry.id   AF-A0A847C4L6-F1
#
_cell.length_a   1.000
_cell.length_b   1.000
_cell.length_c   1.000
_cell.angle_alpha   90.00
_cell.angle_beta   90.00
_cell.angle_gamma   90.00
#
_symmetry.space_group_name_H-M   'P 1'
#
loop_
_entity.id
_entity.type
_entity.pdbx_description
1 polymer ?
#
loop_
_entity_poly.entity_id
_entity_poly.type
_entity_poly.pdbx_seq_one_letter_code
_entity_poly.pdbx_strand_id
1 'polypeptide(L)'
;MNEGKMTAGQEAVRFLKPAGSAFIIFCTILFFAICIGSFREPIKGYVPPHGSEYYREHLTELNEELNINVIPHIGGIAKTEIGENAIEIYFSDSGYVVPRAALLRYFDKSLFVFHTPDSQEKE
;
A
#
# COMPACT_ATOMS: atom_id res chain seq x y z
N MET A 1 35.89 -43.05 25.05
CA MET A 1 35.35 -42.81 23.68
C MET A 1 34.28 -41.75 23.81
N ASN A 2 34.44 -40.62 23.13
CA ASN A 2 33.56 -39.45 23.23
C ASN A 2 32.18 -39.73 22.62
N GLU A 3 31.13 -39.72 23.43
CA GLU A 3 29.75 -39.64 22.97
C GLU A 3 29.47 -38.21 22.49
N GLY A 4 29.56 -38.02 21.17
CA GLY A 4 29.14 -36.77 20.53
C GLY A 4 27.62 -36.62 20.65
N LYS A 5 27.16 -35.84 21.62
CA LYS A 5 25.76 -35.37 21.70
C LYS A 5 25.41 -34.66 20.39
N MET A 6 24.62 -35.31 19.54
CA MET A 6 23.99 -34.64 18.40
C MET A 6 23.09 -33.54 18.97
N THR A 7 23.36 -32.29 18.59
CA THR A 7 22.52 -31.16 18.99
C THR A 7 21.19 -31.23 18.24
N ALA A 8 20.08 -30.86 18.90
CA ALA A 8 18.71 -30.95 18.36
C ALA A 8 18.54 -30.32 16.96
N GLY A 9 19.44 -29.40 16.58
CA GLY A 9 19.50 -28.82 15.23
C GLY A 9 19.85 -29.81 14.11
N GLN A 10 20.66 -30.84 14.36
CA GLN A 10 21.02 -31.83 13.32
C GLN A 10 19.89 -32.83 13.02
N GLU A 11 19.04 -33.14 14.01
CA GLU A 11 17.85 -33.97 13.80
C GLU A 11 16.74 -33.22 13.05
N ALA A 12 16.56 -31.92 13.32
CA ALA A 12 15.60 -31.07 12.60
C ALA A 12 15.90 -30.99 11.09
N VAL A 13 17.18 -30.87 10.72
CA VAL A 13 17.63 -30.83 9.31
C VAL A 13 17.47 -32.19 8.62
N ARG A 14 17.57 -33.30 9.36
CA ARG A 14 17.40 -34.65 8.80
C ARG A 14 15.92 -35.03 8.61
N PHE A 15 15.03 -34.48 9.44
CA PHE A 15 13.57 -34.65 9.31
C PHE A 15 12.99 -33.76 8.21
N LEU A 16 13.52 -32.55 8.04
CA LEU A 16 13.23 -31.69 6.90
C LEU A 16 14.00 -32.20 5.68
N LYS A 17 13.51 -33.28 5.07
CA LYS A 17 14.02 -33.83 3.80
C LYS A 17 14.35 -32.68 2.83
N PRO A 18 15.42 -32.77 2.01
CA PRO A 18 15.84 -31.70 1.09
C PRO A 18 14.73 -31.19 0.16
N ALA A 19 13.73 -32.03 -0.12
CA ALA A 19 12.52 -31.67 -0.85
C ALA A 19 11.65 -30.60 -0.16
N GLY A 20 11.56 -30.60 1.17
CA GLY A 20 10.81 -29.59 1.93
C GLY A 20 11.50 -28.23 1.90
N SER A 21 12.84 -28.19 1.98
CA SER A 21 13.61 -26.97 1.81
C SER A 21 13.44 -26.39 0.41
N ALA A 22 13.47 -27.22 -0.63
CA ALA A 22 13.25 -26.78 -2.00
C ALA A 22 11.84 -26.21 -2.20
N PHE A 23 10.82 -26.82 -1.58
CA PHE A 23 9.44 -26.32 -1.63
C PHE A 23 9.30 -24.96 -0.95
N ILE A 24 9.89 -24.76 0.23
CA ILE A 24 9.87 -23.46 0.92
C ILE A 24 10.58 -22.39 0.09
N ILE A 25 11.73 -22.71 -0.51
CA ILE A 25 12.45 -21.77 -1.39
C ILE A 25 11.58 -21.43 -2.60
N PHE A 26 10.93 -22.41 -3.23
CA PHE A 26 10.02 -22.20 -4.34
C PHE A 26 8.82 -21.31 -3.96
N CYS A 27 8.16 -21.60 -2.84
CA CYS A 27 7.07 -20.76 -2.32
C CYS A 27 7.54 -19.34 -2.00
N THR A 28 8.75 -19.18 -1.48
CA THR A 28 9.35 -17.86 -1.20
C THR A 28 9.58 -17.09 -2.49
N ILE A 29 10.20 -17.72 -3.50
CA ILE A 29 10.41 -17.11 -4.82
C ILE A 29 9.07 -16.74 -5.47
N LEU A 30 8.08 -17.63 -5.40
CA LEU A 30 6.74 -17.38 -5.94
C LEU A 30 6.05 -16.23 -5.21
N PHE A 31 6.16 -16.16 -3.89
CA PHE A 31 5.65 -15.06 -3.07
C PHE A 31 6.29 -13.73 -3.51
N PHE A 32 7.62 -13.67 -3.60
CA PHE A 32 8.30 -12.47 -4.09
C PHE A 32 7.91 -12.11 -5.53
N ALA A 33 7.77 -13.09 -6.43
CA ALA A 33 7.34 -12.85 -7.81
C ALA A 33 5.90 -12.30 -7.87
N ILE A 34 4.99 -12.80 -7.05
CA ILE A 34 3.61 -12.29 -6.93
C ILE A 34 3.61 -10.88 -6.32
N CYS A 35 4.39 -10.65 -5.27
CA CYS A 35 4.50 -9.34 -4.62
C CYS A 35 5.06 -8.29 -5.59
N ILE A 36 6.08 -8.64 -6.37
CA ILE A 36 6.67 -7.74 -7.37
C ILE A 36 5.73 -7.56 -8.57
N GLY A 37 5.05 -8.62 -9.03
CA GLY A 37 4.10 -8.56 -10.16
C GLY A 37 2.80 -7.83 -9.84
N SER A 38 2.43 -7.74 -8.57
CA SER A 38 1.29 -6.94 -8.09
C SER A 38 1.58 -5.44 -8.06
N PHE A 39 2.77 -5.02 -8.49
CA PHE A 39 3.13 -3.63 -8.77
C PHE A 39 2.43 -3.13 -10.05
N ARG A 40 1.10 -3.26 -10.12
CA ARG A 40 0.31 -2.54 -11.12
C ARG A 40 0.20 -1.11 -10.65
N GLU A 41 0.68 -0.19 -11.47
CA GLU A 41 0.46 1.24 -11.26
C GLU A 41 -1.05 1.50 -11.21
N PRO A 42 -1.57 2.16 -10.15
CA PRO A 42 -2.99 2.49 -10.05
C PRO A 42 -3.46 3.34 -11.24
N ILE A 43 -2.59 4.23 -11.72
CA ILE A 43 -2.77 5.05 -12.91
C ILE A 43 -1.53 4.83 -13.80
N LYS A 44 -1.74 4.22 -14.96
CA LYS A 44 -0.66 3.83 -15.88
C LYS A 44 0.09 5.06 -16.39
N GLY A 45 1.37 5.17 -16.06
CA GLY A 45 2.25 6.26 -16.52
C GLY A 45 2.03 7.62 -15.86
N TYR A 46 1.26 7.69 -14.77
CA TYR A 46 1.12 8.92 -13.99
C TYR A 46 2.34 9.12 -13.08
N VAL A 47 2.99 10.28 -13.25
CA VAL A 47 4.04 10.77 -12.37
C VAL A 47 3.56 12.13 -11.86
N PRO A 48 3.44 12.33 -10.54
CA PRO A 48 3.05 13.63 -10.01
C PRO A 48 4.08 14.70 -10.44
N PRO A 49 3.63 15.88 -10.90
CA PRO A 49 4.49 16.92 -11.43
C PRO A 49 5.37 17.55 -10.33
N HIS A 50 4.92 17.52 -9.08
CA HIS A 50 5.68 18.00 -7.92
C HIS A 50 5.82 16.95 -6.82
N GLY A 51 6.78 17.19 -5.90
CA GLY A 51 7.01 16.32 -4.75
C GLY A 51 6.08 16.64 -3.57
N SER A 52 5.99 15.72 -2.62
CA SER A 52 5.10 15.87 -1.45
C SER A 52 5.42 17.10 -0.58
N GLU A 53 6.69 17.55 -0.51
CA GLU A 53 7.05 18.78 0.20
C GLU A 53 6.47 20.03 -0.46
N TYR A 54 6.40 20.08 -1.80
CA TYR A 54 5.82 21.21 -2.52
C TYR A 54 4.33 21.35 -2.24
N TYR A 55 3.61 20.21 -2.27
CA TYR A 55 2.17 20.20 -2.03
C TYR A 55 1.77 20.47 -0.59
N ARG A 56 2.66 20.31 0.40
CA ARG A 56 2.38 20.75 1.78
C ARG A 56 2.13 22.25 1.85
N GLU A 57 2.83 23.03 1.03
CA GLU A 57 2.67 24.48 0.96
C GLU A 57 1.60 24.90 -0.07
N HIS A 58 1.23 24.01 -1.01
CA HIS A 58 0.32 24.27 -2.13
C HIS A 58 -0.85 23.28 -2.16
N LEU A 59 -1.58 23.15 -1.05
CA LEU A 59 -2.71 22.22 -0.91
C LEU A 59 -3.84 22.48 -1.92
N THR A 60 -4.03 23.72 -2.35
CA THR A 60 -5.04 24.08 -3.36
C THR A 60 -4.71 23.47 -4.72
N GLU A 61 -3.45 23.53 -5.14
CA GLU A 61 -2.99 22.94 -6.40
C GLU A 61 -3.06 21.41 -6.35
N LEU A 62 -2.72 20.81 -5.20
CA LEU A 62 -2.90 19.38 -5.00
C LEU A 62 -4.37 18.96 -5.14
N ASN A 63 -5.31 19.74 -4.58
CA ASN A 63 -6.74 19.40 -4.68
C ASN A 63 -7.27 19.52 -6.11
N GLU A 64 -6.83 20.54 -6.85
CA GLU A 64 -7.18 20.69 -8.27
C GLU A 64 -6.62 19.52 -9.09
N GLU A 65 -5.36 19.17 -8.88
CA GLU A 65 -4.73 18.04 -9.57
C GLU A 65 -5.44 16.72 -9.26
N LEU A 66 -5.79 16.49 -7.99
CA LEU A 66 -6.50 15.28 -7.59
C LEU A 66 -7.85 15.18 -8.29
N ASN A 67 -8.63 16.26 -8.32
CA ASN A 67 -9.93 16.29 -8.98
C ASN A 67 -9.85 16.09 -10.49
N ILE A 68 -8.83 16.64 -11.15
CA ILE A 68 -8.71 16.57 -12.62
C ILE A 68 -8.11 15.23 -13.06
N ASN A 69 -7.03 14.78 -12.41
CA ASN A 69 -6.19 13.70 -12.93
C ASN A 69 -6.28 12.40 -12.15
N VAL A 70 -6.63 12.43 -10.87
CA VAL A 70 -6.46 11.26 -9.98
C VAL A 70 -7.80 10.63 -9.61
N ILE A 71 -8.74 11.42 -9.09
CA ILE A 71 -10.07 10.98 -8.64
C ILE A 71 -10.86 10.28 -9.77
N PRO A 72 -10.91 10.81 -11.01
CA PRO A 72 -11.65 10.16 -12.10
C PRO A 72 -11.13 8.78 -12.48
N HIS A 73 -9.85 8.50 -12.23
CA HIS A 73 -9.19 7.25 -12.61
C HIS A 73 -9.23 6.19 -11.51
N ILE A 74 -9.28 6.61 -10.25
CA ILE A 74 -9.23 5.71 -9.10
C ILE A 74 -10.63 5.25 -8.67
N GLY A 75 -11.66 6.09 -8.83
CA GLY A 75 -13.04 5.78 -8.41
C GLY A 75 -13.21 5.63 -6.89
N GLY A 76 -14.44 5.66 -6.38
CA GLY A 76 -14.74 5.43 -4.96
C GLY A 76 -14.47 6.62 -4.01
N ILE A 77 -14.11 7.79 -4.54
CA ILE A 77 -13.99 9.05 -3.78
C ILE A 77 -15.23 9.90 -4.06
N ALA A 78 -15.95 10.27 -3.00
CA ALA A 78 -17.18 11.07 -3.09
C ALA A 78 -16.90 12.57 -3.23
N LYS A 79 -15.98 13.10 -2.41
CA LYS A 79 -15.58 14.50 -2.42
C LYS A 79 -14.19 14.69 -1.83
N THR A 80 -13.53 15.77 -2.22
CA THR A 80 -12.29 16.25 -1.60
C THR A 80 -12.45 17.69 -1.16
N GLU A 81 -12.00 18.00 0.05
CA GLU A 81 -12.06 19.32 0.65
C GLU A 81 -10.66 19.74 1.11
N ILE A 82 -10.39 21.05 1.08
CA ILE A 82 -9.11 21.61 1.52
C ILE A 82 -9.26 21.89 3.02
N GLY A 83 -8.60 21.09 3.86
CA GLY A 83 -8.45 21.38 5.28
C GLY A 83 -7.32 22.37 5.54
N GLU A 84 -7.10 22.75 6.81
CA GLU A 84 -6.07 23.74 7.17
C GLU A 84 -4.63 23.29 6.83
N ASN A 85 -4.34 21.99 6.95
CA ASN A 85 -2.98 21.43 6.80
C ASN A 85 -2.91 20.19 5.91
N ALA A 86 -4.05 19.68 5.44
CA ALA A 86 -4.14 18.45 4.65
C ALA A 86 -5.45 18.44 3.84
N ILE A 87 -5.49 17.66 2.77
CA ILE A 87 -6.71 17.45 1.99
C ILE A 87 -7.56 16.39 2.68
N GLU A 88 -8.81 16.74 2.92
CA GLU A 88 -9.81 15.83 3.44
C GLU A 88 -10.43 15.05 2.27
N ILE A 89 -10.28 13.73 2.30
CA ILE A 89 -10.79 12.83 1.26
C ILE A 89 -11.92 12.01 1.85
N TYR A 90 -13.10 12.15 1.27
CA TYR A 90 -14.31 11.44 1.67
C TYR A 90 -14.58 10.32 0.67
N PHE A 91 -14.62 9.09 1.15
CA PHE A 91 -14.91 7.92 0.30
C PHE A 91 -16.41 7.70 0.16
N SER A 92 -16.85 7.24 -1.02
CA SER A 92 -18.26 6.99 -1.31
C SER A 92 -18.78 5.68 -0.71
N ASP A 93 -17.91 4.71 -0.49
CA ASP A 93 -18.28 3.37 -0.03
C ASP A 93 -17.21 2.72 0.86
N SER A 94 -17.53 1.54 1.40
CA SER A 94 -16.62 0.73 2.21
C SER A 94 -15.43 0.16 1.42
N GLY A 95 -15.39 0.37 0.10
CA GLY A 95 -14.31 -0.02 -0.81
C GLY A 95 -13.08 0.90 -0.75
N TYR A 96 -12.99 1.80 0.24
CA TYR A 96 -11.95 2.83 0.39
C TYR A 96 -10.50 2.31 0.45
N VAL A 97 -10.26 1.02 0.67
CA VAL A 97 -8.91 0.45 0.78
C VAL A 97 -8.13 0.59 -0.52
N VAL A 98 -8.78 0.33 -1.66
CA VAL A 98 -8.16 0.43 -2.99
C VAL A 98 -7.83 1.88 -3.37
N PRO A 99 -8.77 2.84 -3.32
CA PRO A 99 -8.48 4.22 -3.67
C PRO A 99 -7.48 4.88 -2.71
N ARG A 100 -7.54 4.54 -1.42
CA ARG A 100 -6.55 4.99 -0.45
C ARG A 100 -5.15 4.47 -0.77
N ALA A 101 -5.00 3.17 -1.07
CA ALA A 101 -3.71 2.61 -1.43
C ALA A 101 -3.16 3.22 -2.73
N ALA A 102 -4.04 3.54 -3.68
CA ALA A 102 -3.68 4.20 -4.93
C ALA A 102 -3.17 5.64 -4.69
N LEU A 103 -3.81 6.42 -3.82
CA LEU A 103 -3.34 7.77 -3.44
C LEU A 103 -1.99 7.75 -2.74
N LEU A 104 -1.84 6.86 -1.75
CA LEU A 104 -0.60 6.68 -0.98
C LEU A 104 0.56 6.13 -1.82
N ARG A 105 0.29 5.69 -3.06
CA ARG A 105 1.30 5.28 -4.03
C ARG A 105 2.07 6.47 -4.59
N TYR A 106 1.39 7.60 -4.77
CA TYR A 106 1.90 8.80 -5.46
C TYR A 106 2.22 9.92 -4.49
N PHE A 107 1.50 9.99 -3.37
CA PHE A 107 1.57 11.10 -2.44
C PHE A 107 1.74 10.60 -1.00
N ASP A 108 2.42 11.38 -0.17
CA ASP A 108 2.64 11.02 1.22
C ASP A 108 1.35 11.05 2.05
N LYS A 109 1.26 10.16 3.04
CA LYS A 109 0.09 10.08 3.94
C LYS A 109 -0.16 11.39 4.71
N SER A 110 0.88 12.17 5.01
CA SER A 110 0.75 13.43 5.74
C SER A 110 -0.06 14.50 5.02
N LEU A 111 -0.25 14.37 3.70
CA LEU A 111 -1.03 15.30 2.89
C LEU A 111 -2.55 15.03 2.96
N PHE A 112 -2.97 13.91 3.55
CA PHE A 112 -4.37 13.48 3.51
C PHE A 112 -4.94 13.12 4.87
N VAL A 113 -6.17 13.56 5.08
CA VAL A 113 -7.07 13.07 6.12
C VAL A 113 -8.17 12.28 5.43
N PHE A 114 -8.34 11.03 5.86
CA PHE A 114 -9.26 10.09 5.21
C PHE A 114 -10.52 9.91 6.06
N HIS A 115 -11.67 10.27 5.48
CA HIS A 115 -12.98 10.05 6.09
C HIS A 115 -13.64 8.83 5.44
N THR A 116 -13.84 7.78 6.23
CA THR A 116 -14.56 6.59 5.81
C THR A 116 -16.07 6.80 6.02
N PRO A 117 -16.94 6.17 5.22
CA PRO A 117 -18.39 6.31 5.40
C PRO A 117 -18.86 5.86 6.79
N ASP A 118 -18.18 4.89 7.41
CA ASP A 118 -18.45 4.41 8.78
C ASP A 118 -18.19 5.48 9.86
N SER A 119 -17.34 6.48 9.56
CA SER A 119 -17.11 7.65 10.43
C SER A 119 -18.10 8.79 10.21
N GLN A 120 -18.97 8.72 9.20
CA GLN A 120 -20.02 9.70 8.92
C GLN A 120 -21.37 9.33 9.54
N GLU A 121 -21.54 8.10 10.05
CA GLU A 121 -22.77 7.60 10.67
C GLU A 121 -22.86 7.88 12.20
N LYS A 122 -21.92 8.68 12.74
CA LYS A 122 -21.82 8.97 14.18
C LYS A 122 -22.10 10.43 14.59
N GLU A 123 -22.67 11.24 13.69
CA GLU A 123 -23.26 12.54 14.04
C GLU A 123 -24.78 12.52 14.07
#